data_AF-A0A354V2S1-F1
#
_entry.id   AF-A0A354V2S1-F1
#
_cell.length_a   1.000
_cell.length_b   1.000
_cell.length_c   1.000
_cell.angle_alpha   90.00
_cell.angle_beta   90.00
_cell.angle_gamma   90.00
#
_symmetry.space_group_name_H-M   'P 1'
#
loop_
_entity.id
_entity.type
_entity.pdbx_description
1 polymer ?
#
loop_
_entity_poly.entity_id
_entity_poly.type
_entity_poly.pdbx_seq_one_letter_code
_entity_poly.pdbx_strand_id
1 'polypeptide(L)' 'LHSSQYTDGEEWNGKKAIVIGTGNSGHDIAQDLYSSGAKVTLVQRSPTLITNIEPSAQLA' A
#
# COMPACT_ATOMS: atom_id res chain seq x y z
N LEU A 1 -11.87 -5.87 -3.59
CA LEU A 1 -11.08 -7.07 -3.20
C LEU A 1 -10.50 -6.83 -1.82
N HIS A 2 -10.37 -7.87 -0.99
CA HIS A 2 -9.57 -7.78 0.23
C HIS A 2 -8.09 -7.99 -0.13
N SER A 3 -7.14 -7.48 0.68
CA SER A 3 -5.70 -7.61 0.40
C SER A 3 -5.25 -9.05 0.19
N SER A 4 -5.88 -10.01 0.87
CA SER A 4 -5.65 -11.46 0.71
C SER A 4 -5.98 -12.02 -0.68
N GLN A 5 -6.63 -11.24 -1.54
CA GLN A 5 -6.99 -11.60 -2.92
C GLN A 5 -6.26 -10.72 -3.94
N TYR A 6 -5.44 -9.77 -3.49
CA TYR A 6 -4.62 -8.96 -4.38
C TYR A 6 -3.45 -9.81 -4.90
N THR A 7 -3.17 -9.72 -6.20
CA THR A 7 -2.05 -10.42 -6.83
C THR A 7 -0.98 -9.44 -7.29
N ASP A 8 -1.35 -8.51 -8.18
CA ASP A 8 -0.44 -7.52 -8.77
C ASP A 8 -1.20 -6.28 -9.28
N GLY A 9 -0.43 -5.22 -9.56
CA GLY A 9 -0.94 -3.94 -10.03
C GLY A 9 -1.10 -3.80 -11.54
N GLU A 10 -0.62 -4.75 -12.36
CA GLU A 10 -0.60 -4.60 -13.82
C GLU A 10 -2.01 -4.50 -14.39
N GLU A 11 -2.95 -5.27 -13.85
CA GLU A 11 -4.37 -5.24 -14.22
C GLU A 11 -5.05 -3.88 -13.93
N TRP A 12 -4.38 -2.98 -13.21
CA TRP A 12 -4.89 -1.71 -12.74
C TRP A 12 -4.30 -0.50 -13.47
N ASN A 13 -3.43 -0.71 -14.45
CA ASN A 13 -2.84 0.36 -15.25
C ASN A 13 -3.89 1.32 -15.83
N GLY A 14 -3.69 2.63 -15.64
CA GLY A 14 -4.59 3.69 -16.10
C GLY A 14 -5.93 3.79 -15.34
N LYS A 15 -6.20 2.88 -14.39
CA LYS A 15 -7.43 2.91 -13.58
C LYS A 15 -7.26 3.80 -12.36
N LYS A 16 -8.39 4.16 -11.74
CA LYS A 16 -8.43 4.81 -10.43
C LYS A 16 -8.64 3.74 -9.36
N ALA A 17 -7.83 3.75 -8.31
CA ALA A 17 -7.90 2.77 -7.23
C ALA A 17 -7.93 3.46 -5.86
N ILE A 18 -8.59 2.83 -4.90
CA ILE A 18 -8.59 3.26 -3.49
C ILE A 18 -8.16 2.08 -2.64
N VAL A 19 -7.14 2.28 -1.81
CA VAL A 19 -6.68 1.33 -0.80
C VAL A 19 -7.15 1.82 0.57
N ILE A 20 -7.90 0.99 1.29
CA ILE A 20 -8.42 1.31 2.62
C ILE A 20 -7.55 0.65 3.68
N GLY A 21 -6.94 1.45 4.54
CA GLY A 21 -6.08 0.98 5.63
C GLY A 21 -4.60 1.13 5.33
N THR A 22 -3.83 1.49 6.36
CA THR A 22 -2.41 1.84 6.31
C THR A 22 -1.51 0.83 7.02
N GLY A 23 -1.93 -0.43 7.15
CA GLY A 23 -1.00 -1.50 7.54
C GLY A 23 0.05 -1.76 6.45
N ASN A 24 0.98 -2.69 6.69
CA ASN A 24 2.04 -3.02 5.73
C ASN A 24 1.48 -3.37 4.36
N SER A 25 0.51 -4.30 4.29
CA SER A 25 -0.13 -4.67 3.02
C SER A 25 -0.80 -3.50 2.30
N GLY A 26 -1.34 -2.52 3.03
CA GLY A 26 -1.95 -1.34 2.42
C GLY A 26 -0.90 -0.44 1.74
N HIS A 27 0.26 -0.29 2.37
CA HIS A 27 1.39 0.44 1.79
C HIS A 27 1.98 -0.30 0.58
N ASP A 28 2.22 -1.60 0.71
CA ASP A 28 2.80 -2.42 -0.36
C ASP A 28 1.91 -2.41 -1.61
N ILE A 29 0.59 -2.62 -1.44
CA ILE A 29 -0.37 -2.60 -2.54
C ILE A 29 -0.50 -1.21 -3.15
N ALA A 30 -0.53 -0.15 -2.34
CA ALA A 30 -0.59 1.21 -2.88
C ALA A 30 0.65 1.55 -3.70
N GLN A 31 1.83 1.11 -3.27
CA GLN A 31 3.07 1.29 -4.00
C GLN A 31 3.08 0.51 -5.31
N ASP A 32 2.62 -0.74 -5.30
CA ASP A 32 2.53 -1.58 -6.49
C ASP A 32 1.56 -0.99 -7.52
N LEU A 33 0.34 -0.63 -7.09
CA LEU A 33 -0.64 0.05 -7.95
C LEU A 33 -0.10 1.33 -8.59
N TYR A 34 0.58 2.17 -7.81
CA TYR A 34 1.20 3.40 -8.35
C TYR A 34 2.27 3.08 -9.39
N SER A 35 3.13 2.11 -9.09
CA SER A 35 4.24 1.69 -9.97
C SER A 35 3.74 1.07 -11.27
N SER A 36 2.60 0.37 -11.24
CA SER A 36 1.92 -0.19 -12.41
C SER A 36 1.08 0.82 -13.20
N GLY A 37 1.07 2.10 -12.83
CA GLY A 37 0.41 3.17 -13.58
C GLY A 37 -1.05 3.43 -13.17
N ALA A 38 -1.52 2.88 -12.06
CA ALA A 38 -2.83 3.22 -11.51
C ALA A 38 -2.78 4.58 -10.79
N LYS A 39 -3.87 5.34 -10.88
CA LYS A 39 -4.08 6.53 -10.04
C LYS A 39 -4.68 6.10 -8.71
N VAL A 40 -3.82 5.75 -7.76
CA VAL A 40 -4.20 5.22 -6.45
C VAL A 40 -4.34 6.31 -5.37
N THR A 41 -5.24 6.09 -4.41
CA THR A 41 -5.35 6.87 -3.17
C THR A 41 -5.34 5.92 -1.98
N LEU A 42 -4.46 6.17 -1.01
CA LEU A 42 -4.38 5.42 0.24
C LEU A 42 -5.15 6.16 1.35
N VAL A 43 -6.10 5.49 1.99
CA VAL A 43 -6.96 6.08 3.01
C VAL A 43 -6.51 5.65 4.40
N GLN A 44 -6.02 6.62 5.17
CA GLN A 44 -5.65 6.47 6.57
C GLN A 44 -6.77 6.96 7.50
N ARG A 45 -7.32 6.07 8.34
CA ARG A 45 -8.29 6.48 9.38
C ARG A 45 -7.62 7.02 10.64
N SER A 46 -6.57 6.34 11.09
CA SER A 46 -5.88 6.62 12.36
C SER A 46 -4.38 6.73 12.11
N PRO A 47 -3.62 7.48 12.93
CA PRO A 47 -2.19 7.62 12.76
C PRO A 47 -1.48 6.25 12.67
N THR A 48 -0.58 6.11 11.72
CA THR A 48 0.30 4.95 11.58
C THR A 48 1.74 5.42 11.63
N LEU A 49 2.55 4.83 12.52
CA LEU A 49 3.99 5.08 12.56
C LEU A 49 4.65 4.37 11.37
N ILE A 50 5.36 5.14 10.55
CA ILE A 50 6.19 4.61 9.46
C ILE A 50 7.63 4.65 9.92
N THR A 51 8.29 3.50 9.86
CA THR A 51 9.72 3.37 10.17
C THR A 51 10.39 2.57 9.05
N ASN A 52 11.68 2.85 8.83
CA ASN A 52 12.47 2.08 7.89
C ASN A 52 12.97 0.79 8.56
N ILE A 53 13.26 -0.24 7.77
CA ILE A 53 13.72 -1.55 8.25
C ILE A 53 15.03 -1.40 9.05
N GLU A 54 15.98 -0.62 8.56
CA GLU A 54 17.30 -0.41 9.20
C GLU A 54 17.18 0.19 10.61
N PRO A 55 16.48 1.32 10.84
CA PRO A 55 16.28 1.84 12.19
C PRO A 55 15.34 0.98 13.05
N SER A 56 14.39 0.23 12.46
CA SER A 56 13.46 -0.60 13.25
C SER A 56 14.13 -1.78 13.97
N ALA A 57 15.18 -2.36 13.37
CA ALA A 57 15.95 -3.45 13.97
C ALA A 57 16.74 -3.01 15.23
N GLN A 58 16.98 -1.70 15.40
CA GLN A 58 17.69 -1.14 16.55
C GLN A 58 16.76 -0.76 17.71
N LEU A 59 15.44 -0.78 17.49
CA LEU A 59 14.41 -0.43 18.47
C LEU A 59 13.78 -1.67 19.14
N ALA A 60 14.17 -2.87 18.73
CA ALA A 60 13.68 -4.16 19.22
C ALA A 60 14.66 -4.84 20.17
#